data_AF-A0A820KB01-F1
#
_entry.id   AF-A0A820KB01-F1
#
_cell.length_a   1.000
_cell.length_b   1.000
_cell.length_c   1.000
_cell.angle_alpha   90.00
_cell.angle_beta   90.00
_cell.angle_gamma   90.00
#
_symmetry.space_group_name_H-M   'P 1'
#
loop_
_entity.id
_entity.type
_entity.pdbx_description
1 polymer ?
#
loop_
_entity_poly.entity_id
_entity_poly.type
_entity_poly.pdbx_seq_one_letter_code
_entity_poly.pdbx_strand_id
1 'polypeptide(L)'
;YQDYLSRLFKVFVKNADVRNNVLQWIGDCFYENQGKNKEWTSHDPLIQYAFVSDGFLLNLNIVLLNLVKPFAEPYSTKLLKINPLYSICQNETVHLKELYKETRLINYEGENKDEIIFNFITESFYMSHLCYSYSVHRLHRILLKISDELSRIRDAIKSHGINHENSKRLEETMEK
;
A
#
# COMPACT_ATOMS: atom_id res chain seq x y z
N TYR A 1 14.68 9.98 11.59
CA TYR A 1 14.09 10.31 10.27
C TYR A 1 12.56 10.26 10.30
N GLN A 2 11.94 9.12 10.62
CA GLN A 2 10.47 8.97 10.67
C GLN A 2 9.77 9.95 11.63
N ASP A 3 10.35 10.19 12.80
CA ASP A 3 9.77 11.13 13.78
C ASP A 3 9.77 12.57 13.26
N TYR A 4 10.80 12.94 12.49
CA TYR A 4 10.90 14.26 11.87
C TYR A 4 9.82 14.44 10.80
N LEU A 5 9.66 13.45 9.91
CA LEU A 5 8.58 13.45 8.92
C LEU A 5 7.20 13.52 9.58
N SER A 6 6.96 12.70 10.59
CA SER A 6 5.69 12.69 11.32
C SER A 6 5.43 14.04 12.00
N ARG A 7 6.45 14.70 12.55
CA ARG A 7 6.34 16.04 13.14
C ARG A 7 6.04 17.10 12.08
N LEU A 8 6.68 17.04 10.92
CA LEU A 8 6.45 17.97 9.81
C LEU A 8 5.00 17.89 9.31
N PHE A 9 4.51 16.68 9.04
CA PHE A 9 3.11 16.47 8.62
C PHE A 9 2.12 16.92 9.69
N LYS A 10 2.41 16.67 10.98
CA LYS A 10 1.60 17.21 12.09
C LYS A 10 1.53 18.74 12.10
N VAL A 11 2.56 19.45 11.63
CA VAL A 11 2.53 20.91 11.50
C VAL A 11 1.68 21.32 10.30
N PHE A 12 1.84 20.66 9.15
CA PHE A 12 1.07 20.95 7.94
C PHE A 12 -0.44 20.82 8.15
N VAL A 13 -0.89 19.76 8.82
CA VAL A 13 -2.33 19.51 9.00
C VAL A 13 -3.01 20.45 10.01
N LYS A 14 -2.25 21.28 10.76
CA LYS A 14 -2.83 22.26 11.68
C LYS A 14 -3.41 23.48 10.97
N ASN A 15 -2.80 23.90 9.86
CA ASN A 15 -3.32 24.99 9.03
C ASN A 15 -4.35 24.39 8.05
N ALA A 16 -5.52 25.02 7.92
CA ALA A 16 -6.62 24.46 7.12
C ALA A 16 -6.30 24.36 5.62
N ASP A 17 -5.69 25.40 5.05
CA ASP A 17 -5.35 25.47 3.62
C ASP A 17 -4.22 24.49 3.29
N VAL A 18 -3.17 24.48 4.13
CA VAL A 18 -2.05 23.54 3.98
C VAL A 18 -2.53 22.10 4.15
N ARG A 19 -3.42 21.84 5.12
CA ARG A 19 -4.03 20.53 5.30
C ARG A 19 -4.76 20.07 4.04
N ASN A 20 -5.57 20.94 3.43
CA ASN A 20 -6.29 20.61 2.20
C ASN A 20 -5.32 20.25 1.07
N ASN A 21 -4.28 21.07 0.87
CA ASN A 21 -3.25 20.80 -0.14
C ASN A 21 -2.50 19.49 0.11
N VAL A 22 -2.23 19.15 1.38
CA VAL A 22 -1.61 17.87 1.75
C VAL A 22 -2.54 16.70 1.45
N LEU A 23 -3.83 16.79 1.77
CA LEU A 23 -4.80 15.74 1.44
C LEU A 23 -4.92 15.55 -0.07
N GLN A 24 -4.98 16.65 -0.84
CA GLN A 24 -4.98 16.61 -2.30
C GLN A 24 -3.73 15.91 -2.84
N TRP A 25 -2.54 16.32 -2.37
CA TRP A 25 -1.28 15.70 -2.78
C TRP A 25 -1.23 14.20 -2.47
N ILE A 26 -1.73 13.77 -1.30
CA ILE A 26 -1.81 12.35 -0.94
C ILE A 26 -2.79 11.61 -1.85
N GLY A 27 -3.95 12.20 -2.11
CA GLY A 27 -4.97 11.66 -3.01
C GLY A 27 -4.44 11.46 -4.42
N ASP A 28 -3.78 12.47 -4.97
CA ASP A 28 -3.12 12.42 -6.28
C ASP A 28 -2.01 11.37 -6.29
N CYS A 29 -1.20 11.28 -5.24
CA CYS A 29 -0.19 10.24 -5.12
C CYS A 29 -0.80 8.83 -5.22
N PHE A 30 -1.94 8.57 -4.59
CA PHE A 30 -2.58 7.26 -4.72
C PHE A 30 -3.20 7.03 -6.09
N TYR A 31 -3.85 8.05 -6.65
CA TYR A 31 -4.46 7.96 -7.97
C TYR A 31 -3.45 7.63 -9.06
N GLU A 32 -2.32 8.34 -9.10
CA GLU A 32 -1.24 8.10 -10.08
C GLU A 32 -0.54 6.75 -9.88
N ASN A 33 -0.59 6.20 -8.65
CA ASN A 33 0.08 4.95 -8.30
C ASN A 33 -0.86 3.74 -8.16
N GLN A 34 -2.13 3.87 -8.56
CA GLN A 34 -3.12 2.79 -8.49
C GLN A 34 -2.70 1.54 -9.30
N GLY A 35 -1.89 1.73 -10.35
CA GLY A 35 -1.35 0.66 -11.17
C GLY A 35 -0.36 -0.25 -10.41
N LYS A 36 0.35 0.28 -9.42
CA LYS A 36 1.44 -0.42 -8.72
C LYS A 36 1.03 -1.73 -8.05
N ASN A 37 -0.22 -1.84 -7.65
CA ASN A 37 -0.77 -3.03 -7.00
C ASN A 37 -1.37 -4.06 -7.94
N LYS A 38 -1.48 -3.75 -9.24
CA LYS A 38 -2.06 -4.66 -10.21
C LYS A 38 -1.07 -5.77 -10.55
N GLU A 39 -1.58 -6.98 -10.69
CA GLU A 39 -0.79 -8.20 -10.86
C GLU A 39 0.03 -8.15 -12.15
N TRP A 40 -0.53 -7.55 -13.21
CA TRP A 40 0.17 -7.41 -14.49
C TRP A 40 1.41 -6.51 -14.41
N THR A 41 1.43 -5.54 -13.51
CA THR A 41 2.56 -4.64 -13.27
C THR A 41 3.78 -5.39 -12.71
N SER A 42 3.59 -6.60 -12.17
CA SER A 42 4.68 -7.44 -11.70
C SER A 42 5.44 -8.16 -12.82
N HIS A 43 4.92 -8.19 -14.05
CA HIS A 43 5.52 -8.91 -15.18
C HIS A 43 6.56 -8.10 -15.96
N ASP A 44 6.53 -6.77 -15.88
CA ASP A 44 7.50 -5.90 -16.56
C ASP A 44 8.23 -5.01 -15.54
N PRO A 45 9.55 -5.25 -15.31
CA PRO A 45 10.37 -4.41 -14.45
C PRO A 45 10.39 -2.93 -14.85
N LEU A 46 10.26 -2.59 -16.14
CA LEU A 46 10.26 -1.20 -16.63
C LEU A 46 9.03 -0.44 -16.14
N ILE A 47 7.87 -1.10 -16.11
CA ILE A 47 6.62 -0.52 -15.63
C ILE A 47 6.68 -0.27 -14.11
N GLN A 48 7.44 -1.07 -13.36
CA GLN A 48 7.61 -0.86 -11.92
C GLN A 48 8.34 0.45 -11.59
N TYR A 49 9.24 0.91 -12.46
CA TYR A 49 9.94 2.19 -12.30
C TYR A 49 9.06 3.42 -12.61
N ALA A 50 7.92 3.22 -13.27
CA ALA A 50 6.94 4.30 -13.50
C ALA A 50 6.19 4.71 -12.23
N PHE A 51 6.26 3.89 -11.16
CA PHE A 51 5.56 4.13 -9.90
C PHE A 51 6.53 4.47 -8.76
N VAL A 52 6.00 5.07 -7.70
CA VAL A 52 6.76 5.36 -6.48
C VAL A 52 7.37 4.09 -5.87
N SER A 53 8.49 4.24 -5.17
CA SER A 53 9.14 3.12 -4.49
C SER A 53 8.29 2.58 -3.34
N ASP A 54 8.46 1.29 -3.00
CA ASP A 54 7.76 0.69 -1.86
C ASP A 54 8.19 1.36 -0.53
N GLY A 55 9.44 1.85 -0.44
CA GLY A 55 9.93 2.62 0.70
C GLY A 55 9.24 3.97 0.88
N PHE A 56 8.90 4.66 -0.22
CA PHE A 56 8.10 5.89 -0.17
C PHE A 56 6.73 5.62 0.44
N LEU A 57 6.01 4.58 -0.05
CA LEU A 57 4.69 4.23 0.45
C LEU A 57 4.71 3.75 1.90
N LEU A 58 5.72 3.00 2.31
CA LEU A 58 5.88 2.57 3.70
C LEU A 58 6.06 3.78 4.63
N ASN A 59 6.90 4.74 4.24
CA ASN A 59 7.12 5.97 5.01
C ASN A 59 5.85 6.81 5.10
N LEU A 60 5.14 6.97 3.99
CA LEU A 60 3.86 7.69 3.95
C LEU A 60 2.81 7.00 4.84
N ASN A 61 2.75 5.67 4.83
CA ASN A 61 1.86 4.90 5.69
C ASN A 61 2.15 5.13 7.18
N ILE A 62 3.42 5.15 7.59
CA ILE A 62 3.81 5.46 8.98
C ILE A 62 3.34 6.86 9.38
N VAL A 63 3.54 7.84 8.50
CA VAL A 63 3.07 9.22 8.73
C VAL A 63 1.55 9.27 8.91
N LEU A 64 0.80 8.63 8.01
CA LEU A 64 -0.66 8.54 8.06
C LEU A 64 -1.16 7.85 9.33
N LEU A 65 -0.57 6.70 9.69
CA LEU A 65 -0.87 5.98 10.94
C LEU A 65 -0.65 6.87 12.17
N ASN A 66 0.42 7.67 12.18
CA ASN A 66 0.71 8.61 13.26
C ASN A 66 -0.28 9.80 13.31
N LEU A 67 -0.91 10.17 12.19
CA LEU A 67 -1.95 11.20 12.13
C LEU A 67 -3.30 10.66 12.63
N VAL A 68 -3.62 9.39 12.32
CA VAL A 68 -4.91 8.78 12.72
C VAL A 68 -4.91 8.23 14.14
N LYS A 69 -3.74 7.85 14.69
CA LYS A 69 -3.60 7.29 16.03
C LYS A 69 -4.45 8.01 17.11
N PRO A 70 -4.44 9.35 17.24
CA PRO A 70 -5.17 10.06 18.30
C PRO A 70 -6.70 9.95 18.25
N PHE A 71 -7.26 9.45 17.14
CA PHE A 71 -8.70 9.20 17.00
C PHE A 71 -9.03 7.74 16.69
N ALA A 72 -8.01 6.89 16.49
CA ALA A 72 -8.16 5.45 16.28
C ALA A 72 -7.94 4.62 17.55
N GLU A 73 -7.62 5.26 18.68
CA GLU A 73 -7.50 4.57 19.97
C GLU A 73 -8.84 3.94 20.41
N PRO A 74 -8.79 2.77 21.10
CA PRO A 74 -9.99 2.14 21.65
C PRO A 74 -10.80 3.15 22.46
N TYR A 75 -12.12 3.14 22.26
CA TYR A 75 -13.07 4.02 22.95
C TYR A 75 -12.96 5.53 22.64
N SER A 76 -12.18 5.92 21.62
CA SER A 76 -12.15 7.32 21.19
C SER A 76 -13.51 7.74 20.60
N THR A 77 -14.15 8.74 21.18
CA THR A 77 -15.40 9.32 20.65
C THR A 77 -15.22 9.95 19.28
N LYS A 78 -13.97 10.24 18.88
CA LYS A 78 -13.64 10.77 17.56
C LYS A 78 -13.85 9.75 16.44
N LEU A 79 -13.91 8.45 16.73
CA LEU A 79 -14.28 7.42 15.75
C LEU A 79 -15.66 7.68 15.14
N LEU A 80 -16.60 8.22 15.93
CA LEU A 80 -17.95 8.54 15.46
C LEU A 80 -17.98 9.69 14.44
N LYS A 81 -16.87 10.41 14.26
CA LYS A 81 -16.75 11.47 13.25
C LYS A 81 -16.37 10.94 11.86
N ILE A 82 -16.02 9.66 11.75
CA ILE A 82 -15.71 9.02 10.48
C ILE A 82 -17.03 8.81 9.73
N ASN A 83 -17.18 9.47 8.59
CA ASN A 83 -18.35 9.32 7.75
C ASN A 83 -18.19 8.11 6.81
N PRO A 84 -19.03 7.06 6.93
CA PRO A 84 -18.91 5.85 6.11
C PRO A 84 -19.26 6.08 4.63
N LEU A 85 -19.92 7.20 4.29
CA LEU A 85 -20.31 7.53 2.91
C LEU A 85 -19.13 7.97 2.04
N TYR A 86 -17.94 8.20 2.64
CA TYR A 86 -16.76 8.65 1.92
C TYR A 86 -16.38 7.72 0.76
N SER A 87 -16.42 6.40 0.98
CA SER A 87 -16.00 5.41 -0.03
C SER A 87 -16.94 5.26 -1.21
N ILE A 88 -18.15 5.81 -1.15
CA ILE A 88 -19.15 5.70 -2.22
C ILE A 88 -19.49 7.05 -2.86
N CYS A 89 -18.97 8.15 -2.31
CA CYS A 89 -19.24 9.50 -2.79
C CYS A 89 -18.46 9.78 -4.09
N GLN A 90 -19.15 10.40 -5.06
CA GLN A 90 -18.60 10.76 -6.38
C GLN A 90 -18.48 12.28 -6.50
N ASN A 91 -17.85 12.92 -5.51
CA ASN A 91 -17.72 14.38 -5.45
C ASN A 91 -16.27 14.81 -5.69
N GLU A 92 -16.07 15.96 -6.34
CA GLU A 92 -14.76 16.60 -6.53
C GLU A 92 -14.08 17.00 -5.21
N THR A 93 -14.86 17.17 -4.13
CA THR A 93 -14.32 17.47 -2.79
C THR A 93 -13.65 16.27 -2.12
N VAL A 94 -13.81 15.06 -2.67
CA VAL A 94 -13.17 13.83 -2.17
C VAL A 94 -11.77 13.75 -2.74
N HIS A 95 -10.76 13.87 -1.88
CA HIS A 95 -9.37 13.82 -2.31
C HIS A 95 -8.95 12.42 -2.79
N LEU A 96 -9.54 11.34 -2.26
CA LEU A 96 -9.32 9.97 -2.75
C LEU A 96 -10.14 9.70 -4.02
N LYS A 97 -9.59 10.14 -5.15
CA LYS A 97 -10.18 9.98 -6.48
C LYS A 97 -10.49 8.52 -6.80
N GLU A 98 -11.64 8.30 -7.44
CA GLU A 98 -12.09 7.01 -7.94
C GLU A 98 -12.21 5.89 -6.89
N LEU A 99 -12.18 6.19 -5.59
CA LEU A 99 -12.38 5.19 -4.54
C LEU A 99 -13.72 4.45 -4.70
N TYR A 100 -14.73 5.14 -5.23
CA TYR A 100 -16.03 4.55 -5.54
C TYR A 100 -15.96 3.47 -6.64
N LYS A 101 -14.92 3.43 -7.49
CA LYS A 101 -14.75 2.40 -8.52
C LYS A 101 -14.09 1.12 -7.98
N GLU A 102 -13.51 1.17 -6.79
CA GLU A 102 -12.88 0.00 -6.16
C GLU A 102 -13.90 -1.10 -5.85
N THR A 103 -13.42 -2.34 -5.77
CA THR A 103 -14.28 -3.49 -5.45
C THR A 103 -14.83 -3.35 -4.03
N ARG A 104 -16.15 -3.43 -3.88
CA ARG A 104 -16.86 -3.21 -2.60
C ARG A 104 -17.38 -4.52 -2.05
N LEU A 105 -17.47 -4.61 -0.71
CA LEU A 105 -18.10 -5.75 -0.04
C LEU A 105 -19.61 -5.82 -0.32
N ILE A 106 -20.26 -4.66 -0.45
CA ILE A 106 -21.69 -4.54 -0.73
C ILE A 106 -21.85 -3.54 -1.89
N ASN A 107 -22.56 -3.95 -2.94
CA ASN A 107 -22.94 -3.07 -4.04
C ASN A 107 -24.15 -2.25 -3.60
N TYR A 108 -23.91 -0.97 -3.30
CA TYR A 108 -24.98 -0.01 -3.04
C TYR A 108 -25.22 0.79 -4.31
N GLU A 109 -26.41 0.63 -4.90
CA GLU A 109 -26.82 1.33 -6.13
C GLU A 109 -27.51 2.68 -5.86
N GLY A 110 -27.53 3.16 -4.61
CA GLY A 110 -28.29 4.34 -4.20
C GLY A 110 -27.50 5.65 -4.22
N GLU A 111 -28.08 6.62 -4.92
CA GLU A 111 -27.91 8.09 -4.92
C GLU A 111 -26.49 8.65 -4.75
N ASN A 112 -25.97 9.21 -5.85
CA ASN A 112 -24.92 10.22 -5.83
C ASN A 112 -25.30 11.32 -4.84
N LYS A 113 -24.57 11.38 -3.73
CA LYS A 113 -24.66 12.49 -2.78
C LYS A 113 -23.62 13.52 -3.20
N ASP A 114 -23.97 14.20 -4.28
CA ASP A 114 -23.23 15.34 -4.77
C ASP A 114 -23.28 16.41 -3.67
N GLU A 115 -22.13 16.96 -3.26
CA GLU A 115 -21.95 18.03 -2.26
C GLU A 115 -21.73 17.65 -0.78
N ILE A 116 -21.34 16.42 -0.42
CA ILE A 116 -20.82 16.18 0.94
C ILE A 116 -19.37 16.68 1.06
N ILE A 117 -19.10 17.57 2.01
CA ILE A 117 -17.74 17.94 2.42
C ILE A 117 -17.34 17.06 3.60
N PHE A 118 -16.22 16.34 3.45
CA PHE A 118 -15.74 15.44 4.48
C PHE A 118 -14.74 16.11 5.41
N ASN A 119 -14.73 15.67 6.66
CA ASN A 119 -13.78 16.15 7.64
C ASN A 119 -12.42 15.43 7.51
N PHE A 120 -11.36 16.08 7.99
CA PHE A 120 -10.01 15.53 7.98
C PHE A 120 -9.89 14.15 8.64
N ILE A 121 -10.67 13.87 9.68
CA ILE A 121 -10.67 12.58 10.38
C ILE A 121 -11.11 11.47 9.43
N THR A 122 -12.19 11.71 8.68
CA THR A 122 -12.72 10.77 7.67
C THR A 122 -11.68 10.55 6.57
N GLU A 123 -11.18 11.62 5.96
CA GLU A 123 -10.25 11.49 4.84
C GLU A 123 -8.94 10.80 5.25
N SER A 124 -8.36 11.20 6.37
CA SER A 124 -7.13 10.60 6.89
C SER A 124 -7.33 9.13 7.25
N PHE A 125 -8.51 8.77 7.76
CA PHE A 125 -8.86 7.39 8.08
C PHE A 125 -8.83 6.53 6.81
N TYR A 126 -9.57 6.92 5.76
CA TYR A 126 -9.61 6.17 4.51
C TYR A 126 -8.25 6.16 3.79
N MET A 127 -7.55 7.30 3.75
CA MET A 127 -6.19 7.39 3.19
C MET A 127 -5.21 6.45 3.88
N SER A 128 -5.28 6.32 5.21
CA SER A 128 -4.42 5.40 5.95
C SER A 128 -4.69 3.93 5.57
N HIS A 129 -5.96 3.55 5.43
CA HIS A 129 -6.33 2.18 5.05
C HIS A 129 -5.89 1.85 3.61
N LEU A 130 -6.07 2.80 2.68
CA LEU A 130 -5.62 2.63 1.31
C LEU A 130 -4.10 2.53 1.24
N CYS A 131 -3.38 3.43 1.94
CA CYS A 131 -1.93 3.43 2.01
C CYS A 131 -1.38 2.12 2.61
N TYR A 132 -2.02 1.59 3.65
CA TYR A 132 -1.65 0.31 4.26
C TYR A 132 -1.75 -0.84 3.25
N SER A 133 -2.81 -0.88 2.44
CA SER A 133 -2.96 -1.87 1.37
C SER A 133 -1.90 -1.72 0.27
N TYR A 134 -1.53 -0.48 -0.06
CA TYR A 134 -0.53 -0.18 -1.09
C TYR A 134 0.91 -0.39 -0.63
N SER A 135 1.16 -0.32 0.68
CA SER A 135 2.49 -0.47 1.27
C SER A 135 2.67 -1.86 1.89
N VAL A 136 2.11 -2.09 3.08
CA VAL A 136 2.37 -3.24 3.93
C VAL A 136 1.84 -4.53 3.30
N HIS A 137 0.58 -4.54 2.85
CA HIS A 137 0.02 -5.74 2.21
C HIS A 137 0.79 -6.13 0.94
N ARG A 138 1.14 -5.15 0.11
CA ARG A 138 1.93 -5.38 -1.09
C ARG A 138 3.32 -5.93 -0.74
N LEU A 139 4.06 -5.28 0.16
CA LEU A 139 5.39 -5.72 0.58
C LEU A 139 5.37 -7.12 1.19
N HIS A 140 4.34 -7.44 1.97
CA HIS A 140 4.15 -8.78 2.50
C HIS A 140 4.01 -9.83 1.38
N ARG A 141 3.22 -9.55 0.32
CA ARG A 141 3.12 -10.45 -0.84
C ARG A 141 4.46 -10.64 -1.56
N ILE A 142 5.22 -9.56 -1.74
CA ILE A 142 6.56 -9.63 -2.36
C ILE A 142 7.51 -10.48 -1.50
N LEU A 143 7.51 -10.26 -0.18
CA LEU A 143 8.37 -11.01 0.74
C LEU A 143 8.08 -12.51 0.66
N LEU A 144 6.81 -12.90 0.65
CA LEU A 144 6.41 -14.31 0.50
C LEU A 144 6.88 -14.89 -0.85
N LYS A 145 6.74 -14.13 -1.95
CA LYS A 145 7.21 -14.54 -3.27
C LYS A 145 8.72 -14.75 -3.31
N ILE A 146 9.49 -13.79 -2.78
CA ILE A 146 10.96 -13.90 -2.70
C ILE A 146 11.36 -15.10 -1.81
N SER A 147 10.68 -15.31 -0.70
CA SER A 147 10.95 -16.46 0.19
C SER A 147 10.72 -17.80 -0.50
N ASP A 148 9.68 -17.90 -1.33
CA ASP A 148 9.40 -19.09 -2.14
C ASP A 148 10.47 -19.29 -3.24
N GLU A 149 10.81 -18.22 -3.96
CA GLU A 149 11.85 -18.25 -5.00
C GLU A 149 13.23 -18.64 -4.43
N LEU A 150 13.61 -18.10 -3.28
CA LEU A 150 14.85 -18.47 -2.58
C LEU A 150 14.86 -19.94 -2.17
N SER A 151 13.73 -20.47 -1.71
CA SER A 151 13.60 -21.88 -1.36
C SER A 151 13.80 -22.78 -2.58
N ARG A 152 13.19 -22.43 -3.71
CA ARG A 152 13.36 -23.15 -4.98
C ARG A 152 14.80 -23.12 -5.49
N ILE A 153 15.46 -21.96 -5.43
CA ILE A 153 16.87 -21.83 -5.81
C ILE A 153 17.75 -22.70 -4.92
N ARG A 154 17.51 -22.67 -3.59
CA ARG A 154 18.26 -23.50 -2.64
C ARG A 154 18.12 -24.98 -2.96
N ASP A 155 16.91 -25.43 -3.29
CA ASP A 155 16.65 -26.84 -3.60
C ASP A 155 17.25 -27.24 -4.95
N ALA A 156 17.24 -26.34 -5.94
CA ALA A 156 17.93 -26.53 -7.22
C ALA A 156 19.46 -26.62 -7.06
N ILE A 157 20.06 -25.80 -6.20
CA ILE A 157 21.51 -25.87 -5.90
C ILE A 157 21.86 -27.20 -5.23
N LYS A 158 21.04 -27.64 -4.26
CA LYS A 158 21.24 -28.93 -3.60
C LYS A 158 21.15 -30.10 -4.56
N SER A 159 20.15 -30.11 -5.45
CA SER A 159 20.00 -31.19 -6.44
C SER A 159 21.14 -31.21 -7.45
N HIS A 160 21.63 -30.04 -7.91
CA HIS A 160 22.81 -29.96 -8.77
C HIS A 160 24.08 -30.44 -8.08
N GLY A 161 24.29 -30.11 -6.80
CA GLY A 161 25.43 -30.60 -6.02
C GLY A 161 25.43 -32.13 -5.89
N ILE A 162 24.26 -32.72 -5.61
CA ILE A 162 24.07 -34.18 -5.54
C ILE A 162 24.33 -34.83 -6.91
N ASN A 163 23.79 -34.25 -7.98
CA ASN A 163 23.98 -34.77 -9.33
C ASN A 163 25.44 -34.71 -9.78
N HIS A 164 26.15 -33.63 -9.45
CA HIS A 164 27.58 -33.48 -9.76
C HIS A 164 28.45 -34.47 -8.98
N GLU A 165 28.15 -34.72 -7.69
CA GLU A 165 28.86 -35.74 -6.90
C GLU A 165 28.59 -37.16 -7.43
N ASN A 166 27.35 -37.45 -7.84
CA ASN A 166 26.99 -38.73 -8.45
C ASN A 166 27.67 -38.94 -9.81
N SER A 167 27.78 -37.89 -10.63
CA SER A 167 28.47 -37.95 -11.92
C SER A 167 29.96 -38.25 -11.75
N LYS A 168 30.64 -37.59 -10.80
CA LYS A 168 32.04 -37.87 -10.48
C LYS A 168 32.27 -39.30 -9.99
N ARG A 169 31.38 -39.81 -9.12
CA ARG A 169 31.47 -41.21 -8.65
C ARG A 169 31.29 -42.21 -9.78
N LEU A 170 30.42 -41.93 -10.75
CA LEU A 170 30.25 -42.77 -11.94
C LEU A 170 31.51 -42.79 -12.82
N GLU A 171 32.11 -41.63 -13.06
CA GLU A 171 33.38 -41.52 -13.80
C GLU A 171 34.50 -42.31 -13.12
N GLU A 172 34.68 -42.14 -11.80
CA GLU A 172 35.68 -42.88 -11.00
C GLU A 172 35.44 -44.40 -10.98
N THR A 173 34.20 -44.85 -11.17
CA THR A 173 33.84 -46.28 -11.22
C THR A 173 34.04 -46.87 -12.62
N MET A 174 33.94 -46.05 -13.67
CA MET A 174 34.15 -46.46 -15.06
C MET A 174 35.63 -46.50 -15.48
N GLU A 175 36.51 -45.81 -14.75
CA GLU A 175 37.96 -45.82 -14.97
C GLU A 175 38.69 -47.02 -14.31
N LYS A 176 37.98 -47.90 -13.60
CA LYS A 176 38.51 -49.14 -13.00
C LYS A 176 38.03 -50.38 -13.73
#